data_AF-A0A8S8Z0D0-F1
#
_entry.id   AF-A0A8S8Z0D0-F1
#
_cell.length_a   1.000
_cell.length_b   1.000
_cell.length_c   1.000
_cell.angle_alpha   90.00
_cell.angle_beta   90.00
_cell.angle_gamma   90.00
#
_symmetry.space_group_name_H-M   'P 1'
#
loop_
_entity.id
_entity.type
_entity.pdbx_description
1 polymer ?
#
loop_
_entity_poly.entity_id
_entity_poly.type
_entity_poly.pdbx_seq_one_letter_code
_entity_poly.pdbx_strand_id
1 'polypeptide(L)'
;MIIAALAAMTFSNPNWPTNFRDFFPNGTSGLIMAMGITFIAFEGYEIIAQAGDEIKKPKKNIPKAILVSLGIVVSVYVLFAFVFIGDLILCKLDSLHGSLLEVMKSSE
;
A
#
# COMPACT_ATOMS: atom_id res chain seq x y z
N MET A 1 9.15 1.54 -10.84
CA MET A 1 9.15 0.87 -9.51
C MET A 1 8.02 -0.15 -9.40
N ILE A 2 6.75 0.24 -9.53
CA ILE A 2 5.59 -0.69 -9.45
C ILE A 2 5.69 -1.84 -10.47
N ILE A 3 6.08 -1.57 -11.71
CA ILE A 3 6.24 -2.61 -12.76
C ILE A 3 7.35 -3.61 -12.39
N ALA A 4 8.47 -3.12 -11.85
CA ALA A 4 9.57 -3.98 -11.41
C ALA A 4 9.16 -4.84 -10.21
N ALA A 5 8.35 -4.29 -9.31
CA ALA A 5 7.84 -5.00 -8.14
C ALA A 5 6.79 -6.05 -8.54
N LEU A 6 5.92 -5.77 -9.51
CA LEU A 6 5.00 -6.75 -10.10
C LEU A 6 5.76 -7.90 -10.78
N ALA A 7 6.81 -7.60 -11.53
CA ALA A 7 7.66 -8.63 -12.14
C ALA A 7 8.33 -9.48 -11.05
N ALA A 8 8.96 -8.84 -10.06
CA ALA A 8 9.59 -9.53 -8.92
C ALA A 8 8.61 -10.44 -8.17
N MET A 9 7.38 -9.99 -7.93
CA MET A 9 6.30 -10.76 -7.30
C MET A 9 6.00 -12.04 -8.10
N THR A 10 5.84 -11.93 -9.42
CA THR A 10 5.53 -13.09 -10.28
C THR A 10 6.68 -14.09 -10.42
N PHE A 11 7.95 -13.64 -10.37
CA PHE A 11 9.12 -14.51 -10.48
C PHE A 11 9.51 -15.15 -9.14
N SER A 12 9.30 -14.44 -8.02
CA SER A 12 9.76 -14.88 -6.70
C SER A 12 8.71 -15.71 -5.96
N ASN A 13 7.40 -15.49 -6.22
CA ASN A 13 6.32 -16.21 -5.57
C ASN A 13 5.28 -16.73 -6.58
N PRO A 14 5.39 -17.98 -7.05
CA PRO A 14 4.41 -18.58 -7.98
C PRO A 14 2.99 -18.71 -7.41
N ASN A 15 2.84 -18.73 -6.08
CA ASN A 15 1.57 -18.92 -5.38
C ASN A 15 1.00 -17.60 -4.81
N TRP A 16 1.41 -16.45 -5.34
CA TRP A 16 0.93 -15.13 -4.93
C TRP A 16 -0.61 -14.98 -4.79
N PRO A 17 -1.49 -15.67 -5.57
CA PRO A 17 -2.94 -15.54 -5.40
C PRO A 17 -3.43 -16.05 -4.04
N THR A 18 -2.68 -16.95 -3.40
CA THR A 18 -3.06 -17.54 -2.10
C THR A 18 -3.02 -16.53 -0.96
N ASN A 19 -2.19 -15.47 -1.06
CA ASN A 19 -2.14 -14.40 -0.06
C ASN A 19 -3.44 -13.59 0.03
N PHE A 20 -4.25 -13.60 -1.03
CA PHE A 20 -5.51 -12.86 -1.09
C PHE A 20 -6.73 -13.66 -0.59
N ARG A 21 -6.52 -14.85 0.01
CA ARG A 21 -7.64 -15.68 0.49
C ARG A 21 -8.33 -15.09 1.72
N ASP A 22 -7.57 -14.44 2.61
CA ASP A 22 -8.10 -13.81 3.82
C ASP A 22 -8.06 -12.28 3.70
N PHE A 23 -9.10 -11.70 3.12
CA PHE A 23 -9.22 -10.23 2.94
C PHE A 23 -9.52 -9.47 4.24
N PHE A 24 -10.18 -10.12 5.21
CA PHE A 24 -10.56 -9.51 6.49
C PHE A 24 -10.05 -10.34 7.68
N PRO A 25 -8.73 -10.53 7.83
CA PRO A 25 -8.17 -11.39 8.88
C PRO A 25 -8.49 -10.88 10.29
N ASN A 26 -8.60 -9.54 10.44
CA ASN A 26 -8.96 -8.87 11.69
C ASN A 26 -10.42 -8.43 11.73
N GLY A 27 -11.28 -8.94 10.83
CA GLY A 27 -12.68 -8.54 10.73
C GLY A 27 -12.89 -7.04 10.47
N THR A 28 -14.04 -6.52 10.88
CA THR A 28 -14.44 -5.11 10.67
C THR A 28 -13.64 -4.13 11.52
N SER A 29 -13.12 -4.55 12.68
CA SER A 29 -12.29 -3.69 13.53
C SER A 29 -10.96 -3.35 12.86
N GLY A 30 -10.34 -4.32 12.19
CA GLY A 30 -9.13 -4.10 11.38
C GLY A 30 -9.38 -3.16 10.20
N LEU A 31 -10.55 -3.26 9.56
CA LEU A 31 -10.94 -2.36 8.48
C LEU A 31 -11.03 -0.91 8.97
N ILE A 32 -11.70 -0.66 10.09
CA ILE A 32 -11.86 0.70 10.65
C ILE A 32 -10.49 1.28 11.02
N MET A 33 -9.61 0.48 11.63
CA MET A 33 -8.26 0.91 11.96
C MET A 33 -7.44 1.25 10.71
N ALA A 34 -7.52 0.41 9.67
CA ALA A 34 -6.86 0.67 8.39
C ALA A 34 -7.39 1.95 7.71
N MET A 35 -8.71 2.19 7.76
CA MET A 35 -9.32 3.43 7.26
C MET A 35 -8.77 4.67 7.97
N GLY A 36 -8.62 4.61 9.30
CA GLY A 36 -8.05 5.72 10.08
C GLY A 36 -6.61 6.05 9.69
N ILE A 37 -5.75 5.03 9.55
CA ILE A 37 -4.36 5.21 9.12
C ILE A 37 -4.31 5.74 7.67
N THR A 38 -5.17 5.20 6.80
CA THR A 38 -5.24 5.61 5.39
C THR A 38 -5.68 7.07 5.25
N PHE A 39 -6.60 7.55 6.09
CA PHE A 39 -7.02 8.95 6.10
C PHE A 39 -5.85 9.91 6.34
N ILE A 40 -4.98 9.59 7.31
CA ILE A 40 -3.77 10.38 7.60
C ILE A 40 -2.82 10.39 6.40
N ALA A 41 -2.71 9.28 5.67
CA ALA A 41 -1.86 9.18 4.48
C ALA A 41 -2.32 10.06 3.29
N PHE A 42 -3.55 10.57 3.33
CA PHE A 42 -4.10 11.48 2.31
C PHE A 42 -4.06 12.96 2.71
N GLU A 43 -3.56 13.31 3.90
CA GLU A 43 -3.28 14.71 4.24
C GLU A 43 -2.24 15.28 3.25
N GLY A 44 -2.45 16.52 2.79
CA GLY A 44 -1.55 17.20 1.85
C GLY A 44 -2.21 17.67 0.55
N TYR A 45 -3.45 17.27 0.25
CA TYR A 45 -4.17 17.80 -0.92
C TYR A 45 -4.51 19.29 -0.78
N GLU A 46 -4.51 19.83 0.45
CA GLU A 46 -4.76 21.24 0.75
C GLU A 46 -3.72 22.19 0.14
N ILE A 47 -2.52 21.69 -0.18
CA ILE A 47 -1.47 22.47 -0.87
C ILE A 47 -1.97 22.96 -2.24
N ILE A 48 -2.82 22.18 -2.92
CA ILE A 48 -3.41 22.56 -4.21
C ILE A 48 -4.31 23.79 -4.05
N ALA A 49 -4.99 23.93 -2.91
CA ALA A 49 -5.82 25.10 -2.63
C ALA A 49 -4.97 26.33 -2.30
N GLN A 50 -3.84 26.16 -1.62
CA GLN A 50 -2.92 27.25 -1.29
C GLN A 50 -2.25 27.84 -2.53
N ALA A 51 -1.96 27.02 -3.56
CA ALA A 51 -1.45 27.47 -4.85
C ALA A 51 -2.53 28.04 -5.80
N GLY A 52 -3.74 28.28 -5.30
CA GLY A 52 -4.91 28.65 -6.11
C GLY A 52 -4.76 29.94 -6.92
N ASP A 53 -3.99 30.91 -6.42
CA ASP A 53 -3.81 32.22 -7.05
C ASP A 53 -2.95 32.17 -8.33
N GLU A 54 -2.14 31.12 -8.49
CA GLU A 54 -1.31 30.90 -9.69
C GLU A 54 -2.08 30.12 -10.79
N ILE A 55 -3.26 29.60 -10.47
CA ILE A 55 -4.03 28.72 -11.34
C ILE A 55 -4.97 29.55 -12.24
N LYS A 56 -4.79 29.43 -13.56
CA LYS A 56 -5.75 29.98 -14.54
C LYS A 56 -7.13 29.36 -14.32
N LYS A 57 -8.18 30.18 -14.17
CA LYS A 57 -9.58 29.75 -13.92
C LYS A 57 -9.73 28.85 -12.66
N PRO A 58 -9.44 29.38 -11.46
CA PRO A 58 -9.35 28.58 -10.23
C PRO A 58 -10.67 27.88 -9.88
N LYS A 59 -11.83 28.54 -10.06
CA LYS A 59 -13.17 27.98 -9.79
C LYS A 59 -13.46 26.65 -10.50
N LYS A 60 -12.83 26.39 -11.65
CA LYS A 60 -13.04 25.15 -12.42
C LYS A 60 -11.85 24.20 -12.34
N ASN A 61 -10.63 24.74 -12.22
CA ASN A 61 -9.42 23.94 -12.31
C ASN A 61 -8.98 23.39 -10.96
N ILE A 62 -9.17 24.11 -9.85
CA ILE A 62 -8.87 23.61 -8.49
C ILE A 62 -9.66 22.32 -8.17
N PRO A 63 -11.01 22.27 -8.30
CA PRO A 63 -11.75 21.05 -7.97
C PRO A 63 -11.37 19.87 -8.86
N LYS A 64 -11.05 20.12 -10.14
CA LYS A 64 -10.56 19.07 -11.05
C LYS A 64 -9.17 18.59 -10.68
N ALA A 65 -8.27 19.50 -10.31
CA ALA A 65 -6.91 19.16 -9.91
C ALA A 65 -6.92 18.26 -8.67
N ILE A 66 -7.73 18.61 -7.66
CA ILE A 66 -7.90 17.80 -6.44
C ILE A 66 -8.42 16.39 -6.78
N LEU A 67 -9.47 16.28 -7.62
CA LEU A 67 -10.02 14.97 -7.97
C LEU A 67 -9.05 14.12 -8.78
N VAL A 68 -8.32 14.71 -9.73
CA VAL A 68 -7.34 14.00 -10.55
C VAL A 68 -6.14 13.57 -9.71
N SER A 69 -5.59 14.46 -8.86
CA SER A 69 -4.48 14.12 -7.98
C SER A 69 -4.86 13.00 -7.03
N LEU A 70 -6.03 13.09 -6.40
CA LEU A 70 -6.54 12.06 -5.50
C LEU A 70 -6.71 10.72 -6.23
N GLY A 71 -7.30 10.72 -7.42
CA GLY A 71 -7.48 9.50 -8.22
C GLY A 71 -6.15 8.82 -8.60
N ILE A 72 -5.13 9.60 -8.97
CA ILE A 72 -3.79 9.07 -9.27
C ILE A 72 -3.17 8.46 -8.02
N VAL A 73 -3.19 9.18 -6.89
CA VAL A 73 -2.60 8.72 -5.63
C VAL A 73 -3.28 7.45 -5.12
N VAL A 74 -4.62 7.41 -5.13
CA VAL A 74 -5.41 6.21 -4.79
C VAL A 74 -5.00 5.02 -5.66
N SER A 75 -4.89 5.22 -6.98
CA SER A 75 -4.50 4.15 -7.91
C SER A 75 -3.11 3.60 -7.59
N VAL A 76 -2.16 4.47 -7.28
CA VAL A 76 -0.80 4.09 -6.89
C VAL A 76 -0.80 3.32 -5.57
N TYR A 77 -1.54 3.77 -4.55
CA TYR A 77 -1.63 3.07 -3.26
C TYR A 77 -2.26 1.69 -3.40
N VAL A 78 -3.32 1.54 -4.20
CA VAL A 78 -3.96 0.24 -4.46
C VAL A 78 -2.98 -0.72 -5.14
N LEU A 79 -2.24 -0.26 -6.15
CA LEU A 79 -1.23 -1.08 -6.82
C LEU A 79 -0.09 -1.46 -5.87
N PHE A 80 0.33 -0.53 -5.02
CA PHE A 80 1.37 -0.80 -4.02
C PHE A 80 0.92 -1.84 -3.00
N ALA A 81 -0.27 -1.66 -2.42
CA ALA A 81 -0.86 -2.61 -1.48
C ALA A 81 -1.02 -4.00 -2.10
N PHE A 82 -1.44 -4.06 -3.37
CA PHE A 82 -1.55 -5.32 -4.11
C PHE A 82 -0.21 -6.06 -4.20
N VAL A 83 0.86 -5.37 -4.59
CA VAL A 83 2.20 -5.97 -4.65
C VAL A 83 2.67 -6.40 -3.26
N PHE A 84 2.46 -5.55 -2.26
CA PHE A 84 2.89 -5.82 -0.88
C PHE A 84 2.21 -7.07 -0.29
N ILE A 85 0.91 -7.24 -0.53
CA ILE A 85 0.16 -8.44 -0.11
C ILE A 85 0.60 -9.67 -0.91
N GLY A 86 0.90 -9.52 -2.20
CA GLY A 86 1.36 -10.63 -3.04
C GLY A 86 2.69 -11.24 -2.57
N ASP A 87 3.59 -10.42 -2.01
CA ASP A 87 4.90 -10.86 -1.50
C ASP A 87 4.88 -11.37 -0.05
N LEU A 88 3.73 -11.31 0.63
CA LEU A 88 3.62 -11.59 2.07
C LEU A 88 4.03 -13.02 2.45
N ILE A 89 3.86 -14.02 1.56
CA ILE A 89 4.33 -15.40 1.76
C ILE A 89 5.87 -15.48 1.87
N LEU A 90 6.62 -14.70 1.10
CA LEU A 90 8.08 -14.72 1.13
C LEU A 90 8.59 -14.13 2.44
N CYS A 91 7.95 -13.05 2.89
CA CYS A 91 8.25 -12.43 4.18
C CYS A 91 7.98 -13.41 5.35
N LYS A 92 6.90 -14.20 5.26
CA LYS A 92 6.60 -15.23 6.26
C LYS A 92 7.67 -16.33 6.30
N LEU A 93 8.12 -16.80 5.13
CA LEU A 93 9.13 -17.87 5.02
C LEU A 93 10.50 -17.43 5.53
N ASP A 94 10.93 -16.20 5.20
CA ASP A 94 12.20 -15.64 5.66
C ASP A 94 12.20 -15.43 7.19
N SER A 95 11.09 -14.92 7.73
CA SER A 95 10.92 -14.76 9.19
C SER A 95 10.98 -16.09 9.95
N LEU A 96 10.39 -17.16 9.42
CA LEU A 96 10.45 -18.49 10.06
C LEU A 96 11.86 -19.09 10.01
N HIS A 97 12.62 -18.85 8.93
CA HIS A 97 14.02 -19.25 8.85
C HIS A 97 14.87 -18.49 9.88
N GLY A 98 14.69 -17.17 9.99
CA GLY A 98 15.40 -16.35 10.98
C GLY A 98 15.15 -16.78 12.42
N SER A 99 13.88 -17.01 12.79
CA SER A 99 13.51 -17.46 14.14
C SER A 99 14.04 -18.86 14.47
N LEU A 100 14.12 -19.79 13.51
CA LEU A 100 14.71 -21.10 13.75
C LEU A 100 16.23 -21.04 13.99
N LEU A 101 16.94 -20.13 13.32
CA LEU A 101 18.38 -19.97 13.54
C LEU A 101 18.69 -19.34 14.90
N GLU A 102 17.86 -18.42 15.41
CA GLU A 102 17.99 -17.90 16.77
C GLU A 102 17.73 -18.96 17.84
N VAL A 103 16.72 -19.83 17.63
CA VAL A 103 16.42 -20.92 18.58
C VAL A 103 17.56 -21.95 18.62
N MET A 104 18.15 -22.32 17.49
CA MET A 104 19.29 -23.25 17.48
C MET A 104 20.54 -22.63 18.12
N LYS A 105 20.72 -21.31 18.01
CA LYS A 105 21.83 -20.59 18.64
C LYS A 105 21.65 -20.36 20.14
N SER A 106 20.41 -20.42 20.64
CA SER A 106 20.09 -20.34 22.08
C SER A 106 20.23 -21.67 22.82
N SER A 107 20.45 -22.78 22.09
CA SER A 107 20.64 -24.13 22.65
C SER A 107 22.09 -24.59 22.76
N GLU A 108 23.06 -23.71 22.45
CA GLU A 108 24.51 -23.88 22.72
C GLU A 108 24.98 -22.97 23.85
#